data_AF-A0A4P7BIH1-F1
#
_entry.id   AF-A0A4P7BIH1-F1
#
_cell.length_a   1.000
_cell.length_b   1.000
_cell.length_c   1.000
_cell.angle_alpha   90.00
_cell.angle_beta   90.00
_cell.angle_gamma   90.00
#
_symmetry.space_group_name_H-M   'P 1'
#
loop_
_entity.id
_entity.type
_entity.pdbx_description
1 polymer ?
#
loop_
_entity_poly.entity_id
_entity_poly.type
_entity_poly.pdbx_seq_one_letter_code
_entity_poly.pdbx_strand_id
1 'polypeptide(L)'
;MGREAAIFTSAFAPSGLPGADPAPGYADGHQSWGGEQAIAHGVEEVRHFVAAHEIRNSFPVDSIWVATNGRIEVVNQFHERVYPGAHSDVGGGYRPGEGGKSLKANEKLSQIPLHHMYEAAIAAGVPLAPKTAWSLGSQQDFELSPTLNDCFNYYTQKLPGSGILGENMNASMRLYYAWRFASIRRKAGGDRAEANRISDVDRRYTSERKALNAEIERLEAIDNEAARAHSQALARSQAYVQSNYANPKLDMAPYRAAIDEAADRRAVTRDELLRMKARRDALPDMSPLNDAIAMYDKQLLEDARAIRDVYSARGMFGGAPDAQRRRELRPHYKALVKAYEDEYIHNRGLKDEKIIAFFEHYVHDSLSGFAKDATLPSDPRVIYLGGDEKYRYARNEPRHDGEEAQYASVGKDEAGQSA
;
A
#
# COMPACT_ATOMS: atom_id res chain seq x y z
N MET A 1 -32.80 -16.28 7.07
CA MET A 1 -32.04 -16.02 8.31
C MET A 1 -30.51 -15.83 8.09
N GLY A 2 -30.00 -15.61 6.87
CA GLY A 2 -28.55 -15.74 6.58
C GLY A 2 -27.67 -14.48 6.57
N ARG A 3 -28.17 -13.30 6.16
CA ARG A 3 -27.33 -12.08 6.01
C ARG A 3 -27.37 -11.18 7.26
N GLU A 4 -28.54 -11.00 7.85
CA GLU A 4 -28.71 -10.18 9.07
C GLU A 4 -28.01 -10.79 10.30
N ALA A 5 -28.04 -12.11 10.47
CA ALA A 5 -27.34 -12.80 11.56
C ALA A 5 -25.81 -12.73 11.40
N ALA A 6 -25.31 -12.81 10.15
CA ALA A 6 -23.90 -12.65 9.85
C ALA A 6 -23.42 -11.22 10.17
N ILE A 7 -24.17 -10.18 9.76
CA ILE A 7 -23.86 -8.77 10.06
C ILE A 7 -23.99 -8.44 11.56
N PHE A 8 -24.98 -9.03 12.25
CA PHE A 8 -25.14 -8.86 13.70
C PHE A 8 -23.94 -9.43 14.46
N THR A 9 -23.54 -10.66 14.12
CA THR A 9 -22.35 -11.31 14.67
C THR A 9 -21.12 -10.46 14.37
N SER A 10 -20.99 -10.05 13.12
CA SER A 10 -19.93 -9.23 12.56
C SER A 10 -19.64 -7.91 13.31
N ALA A 11 -20.69 -7.11 13.51
CA ALA A 11 -20.56 -5.74 13.96
C ALA A 11 -20.69 -5.57 15.49
N PHE A 12 -21.23 -6.57 16.19
CA PHE A 12 -21.62 -6.47 17.61
C PHE A 12 -21.08 -7.58 18.53
N ALA A 13 -20.85 -8.81 18.05
CA ALA A 13 -20.47 -9.90 18.95
C ALA A 13 -18.98 -9.84 19.36
N PRO A 14 -18.65 -10.06 20.66
CA PRO A 14 -17.25 -10.15 21.12
C PRO A 14 -16.44 -11.24 20.40
N SER A 15 -17.11 -12.33 20.03
CA SER A 15 -16.59 -13.48 19.27
C SER A 15 -17.03 -13.48 17.80
N GLY A 16 -17.52 -12.34 17.30
CA GLY A 16 -18.15 -12.28 15.99
C GLY A 16 -17.17 -12.30 14.82
N LEU A 17 -17.41 -13.14 13.83
CA LEU A 17 -16.68 -13.10 12.55
C LEU A 17 -17.31 -12.03 11.63
N PRO A 18 -16.53 -11.00 11.31
CA PRO A 18 -16.29 -10.55 9.93
C PRO A 18 -14.83 -10.09 9.74
N GLY A 19 -14.35 -10.04 8.49
CA GLY A 19 -12.99 -9.64 8.16
C GLY A 19 -12.58 -8.36 8.91
N ALA A 20 -11.37 -8.23 9.44
CA ALA A 20 -10.18 -9.04 9.25
C ALA A 20 -9.78 -9.82 10.53
N ASP A 21 -10.23 -11.07 10.63
CA ASP A 21 -9.34 -12.17 10.99
C ASP A 21 -8.76 -12.67 9.65
N PRO A 22 -7.47 -13.03 9.55
CA PRO A 22 -6.89 -13.58 8.32
C PRO A 22 -7.80 -14.67 7.80
N ALA A 23 -8.01 -14.69 6.48
CA ALA A 23 -8.94 -15.58 5.81
C ALA A 23 -8.89 -16.99 6.45
N PRO A 24 -10.02 -17.57 6.89
CA PRO A 24 -10.01 -18.90 7.49
C PRO A 24 -9.31 -19.89 6.55
N GLY A 25 -8.15 -20.42 6.96
CA GLY A 25 -7.27 -21.26 6.15
C GLY A 25 -5.93 -21.56 6.85
N TYR A 26 -5.09 -22.39 6.23
CA TYR A 26 -3.76 -22.78 6.75
C TYR A 26 -2.70 -21.65 6.72
N ALA A 27 -3.07 -20.46 6.27
CA ALA A 27 -2.24 -19.27 6.26
C ALA A 27 -2.85 -18.28 7.27
N ASP A 28 -2.40 -18.35 8.51
CA ASP A 28 -2.71 -17.44 9.63
C ASP A 28 -2.09 -16.05 9.47
N GLY A 29 -1.47 -15.77 8.31
CA GLY A 29 -0.87 -14.51 7.91
C GLY A 29 0.65 -14.61 7.79
N HIS A 30 1.29 -15.39 8.65
CA HIS A 30 2.74 -15.54 8.67
C HIS A 30 3.20 -16.77 7.87
N GLN A 31 4.32 -16.62 7.18
CA GLN A 31 5.07 -17.78 6.71
C GLN A 31 5.81 -18.42 7.88
N SER A 32 6.33 -19.65 7.72
CA SER A 32 7.03 -20.37 8.80
C SER A 32 8.22 -19.61 9.42
N TRP A 33 8.82 -18.69 8.67
CA TRP A 33 9.92 -17.82 9.13
C TRP A 33 9.45 -16.49 9.76
N GLY A 34 8.15 -16.20 9.72
CA GLY A 34 7.58 -14.91 10.12
C GLY A 34 6.76 -14.93 11.41
N GLY A 35 6.64 -16.07 12.10
CA GLY A 35 5.81 -16.21 13.30
C GLY A 35 6.35 -15.50 14.56
N GLU A 36 7.59 -14.99 14.50
CA GLU A 36 8.20 -14.19 15.56
C GLU A 36 8.85 -12.94 14.92
N GLN A 37 8.21 -11.79 15.12
CA GLN A 37 8.63 -10.48 14.58
C GLN A 37 9.11 -9.52 15.68
N ALA A 38 9.26 -10.00 16.91
CA ALA A 38 9.75 -9.21 18.03
C ALA A 38 11.16 -8.68 17.73
N ILE A 39 11.34 -7.35 17.81
CA ILE A 39 12.63 -6.71 17.59
C ILE A 39 13.41 -6.70 18.91
N ALA A 40 14.65 -7.17 18.89
CA ALA A 40 15.50 -7.22 20.07
C ALA A 40 15.76 -5.81 20.66
N HIS A 41 15.66 -5.66 21.98
CA HIS A 41 15.87 -4.36 22.67
C HIS A 41 17.31 -3.82 22.57
N GLY A 42 18.25 -4.64 22.10
CA GLY A 42 19.61 -4.19 21.78
C GLY A 42 19.70 -3.34 20.51
N VAL A 43 18.64 -3.23 19.72
CA VAL A 43 18.59 -2.33 18.56
C VAL A 43 18.54 -0.88 19.04
N GLU A 44 19.43 -0.05 18.49
CA GLU A 44 19.65 1.33 18.92
C GLU A 44 18.53 2.28 18.50
N GLU A 45 17.89 2.04 17.35
CA GLU A 45 16.75 2.82 16.87
C GLU A 45 15.92 2.01 15.86
N VAL A 46 14.58 2.11 15.95
CA VAL A 46 13.65 1.55 14.96
C VAL A 46 12.68 2.62 14.48
N ARG A 47 12.52 2.73 13.15
CA ARG A 47 11.50 3.55 12.51
C ARG A 47 10.58 2.65 11.68
N HIS A 48 9.29 2.63 11.98
CA HIS A 48 8.29 1.89 11.21
C HIS A 48 7.15 2.82 10.77
N PHE A 49 6.91 2.87 9.45
CA PHE A 49 5.87 3.70 8.86
C PHE A 49 4.72 2.82 8.34
N VAL A 50 3.53 3.01 8.90
CA VAL A 50 2.35 2.17 8.68
C VAL A 50 1.34 2.86 7.77
N ALA A 51 0.87 2.17 6.74
CA ALA A 51 -0.19 2.65 5.85
C ALA A 51 -1.59 2.62 6.51
N ALA A 52 -2.24 3.77 6.59
CA ALA A 52 -3.55 3.91 7.25
C ALA A 52 -4.73 3.36 6.44
N HIS A 53 -4.65 3.41 5.10
CA HIS A 53 -5.75 3.10 4.18
C HIS A 53 -5.50 1.79 3.40
N GLU A 54 -4.55 0.97 3.85
CA GLU A 54 -4.42 -0.42 3.42
C GLU A 54 -5.40 -1.28 4.23
N ILE A 55 -6.31 -1.97 3.54
CA ILE A 55 -7.33 -2.79 4.20
C ILE A 55 -7.35 -4.25 3.72
N ARG A 56 -6.53 -4.62 2.73
CA ARG A 56 -6.48 -5.99 2.19
C ARG A 56 -6.06 -6.99 3.25
N ASN A 57 -6.76 -8.12 3.31
CA ASN A 57 -6.44 -9.24 4.19
C ASN A 57 -5.12 -9.92 3.79
N SER A 58 -4.73 -9.82 2.52
CA SER A 58 -3.42 -10.22 2.00
C SER A 58 -2.27 -9.31 2.44
N PHE A 59 -2.56 -8.17 3.08
CA PHE A 59 -1.57 -7.20 3.58
C PHE A 59 -1.84 -6.81 5.05
N PRO A 60 -1.81 -7.77 5.99
CA PRO A 60 -1.76 -7.44 7.41
C PRO A 60 -0.52 -6.58 7.71
N VAL A 61 -0.50 -5.90 8.85
CA VAL A 61 0.71 -5.20 9.32
C VAL A 61 1.22 -5.82 10.60
N ASP A 62 2.52 -6.09 10.64
CA ASP A 62 3.25 -6.36 11.86
C ASP A 62 3.64 -5.04 12.51
N SER A 63 3.08 -4.77 13.68
CA SER A 63 3.53 -3.65 14.47
C SER A 63 4.88 -3.97 15.10
N ILE A 64 5.72 -2.94 15.29
CA ILE A 64 6.98 -3.09 16.05
C ILE A 64 6.76 -3.29 17.55
N TRP A 65 5.51 -3.16 18.01
CA TRP A 65 5.14 -3.35 19.40
C TRP A 65 4.80 -4.81 19.67
N VAL A 66 5.30 -5.33 20.79
CA VAL A 66 5.06 -6.72 21.22
C VAL A 66 4.03 -6.70 22.35
N ALA A 67 3.07 -7.62 22.32
CA ALA A 67 2.17 -7.85 23.44
C ALA A 67 2.68 -9.01 24.30
N THR A 68 2.79 -8.76 25.61
CA THR A 68 3.15 -9.77 26.61
C THR A 68 2.15 -9.68 27.76
N ASN A 69 1.48 -10.80 28.07
CA ASN A 69 0.43 -10.87 29.10
C ASN A 69 -0.66 -9.78 28.95
N GLY A 70 -1.10 -9.52 27.71
CA GLY A 70 -2.13 -8.51 27.42
C GLY A 70 -1.66 -7.06 27.51
N ARG A 71 -0.36 -6.82 27.70
CA ARG A 71 0.23 -5.47 27.75
C ARG A 71 1.19 -5.26 26.58
N ILE A 72 1.07 -4.12 25.92
CA ILE A 72 2.01 -3.71 24.89
C ILE A 72 3.30 -3.22 25.56
N GLU A 73 4.42 -3.83 25.19
CA GLU A 73 5.74 -3.37 25.55
C GLU A 73 6.15 -2.20 24.66
N VAL A 74 6.40 -1.05 25.29
CA VAL A 74 6.85 0.17 24.62
C VAL A 74 8.33 0.36 24.89
N VAL A 75 9.12 0.33 23.83
CA VAL A 75 10.56 0.55 23.82
C VAL A 75 10.85 1.98 23.34
N ASN A 76 11.60 2.75 24.12
CA ASN A 76 11.77 4.20 23.89
C ASN A 76 12.41 4.53 22.54
N GLN A 77 13.36 3.70 22.08
CA GLN A 77 14.07 3.90 20.82
C GLN A 77 13.31 3.35 19.60
N PHE A 78 12.11 2.78 19.80
CA PHE A 78 11.26 2.27 18.74
C PHE A 78 10.16 3.28 18.44
N HIS A 79 9.95 3.57 17.16
CA HIS A 79 9.05 4.62 16.73
C HIS A 79 8.20 4.16 15.56
N GLU A 80 6.90 4.03 15.82
CA GLU A 80 5.91 3.67 14.81
C GLU A 80 5.02 4.87 14.48
N ARG A 81 4.86 5.16 13.19
CA ARG A 81 4.04 6.28 12.71
C ARG A 81 3.08 5.85 11.62
N VAL A 82 1.83 6.23 11.78
CA VAL A 82 0.79 6.04 10.76
C VAL A 82 0.87 7.14 9.70
N TYR A 83 0.92 6.75 8.43
CA TYR A 83 0.86 7.63 7.27
C TYR A 83 -0.42 7.42 6.46
N PRO A 84 -0.99 8.48 5.86
CA PRO A 84 -2.07 8.32 4.90
C PRO A 84 -1.58 7.54 3.68
N GLY A 85 -2.45 6.67 3.17
CA GLY A 85 -2.22 5.96 1.92
C GLY A 85 -2.46 4.46 2.01
N ALA A 86 -2.49 3.80 0.87
CA ALA A 86 -2.37 2.34 0.76
C ALA A 86 -0.91 1.90 0.98
N HIS A 87 -0.64 0.58 0.88
CA HIS A 87 0.70 0.02 1.14
C HIS A 87 1.84 0.76 0.40
N SER A 88 1.74 0.91 -0.92
CA SER A 88 2.78 1.55 -1.75
C SER A 88 2.72 3.09 -1.77
N ASP A 89 1.68 3.70 -1.19
CA ASP A 89 1.70 5.13 -0.87
C ASP A 89 2.67 5.43 0.28
N VAL A 90 3.00 4.44 1.11
CA VAL A 90 3.99 4.57 2.17
C VAL A 90 5.35 4.02 1.74
N GLY A 91 5.38 2.77 1.26
CA GLY A 91 6.63 2.11 0.88
C GLY A 91 7.24 2.57 -0.46
N GLY A 92 6.45 3.22 -1.31
CA GLY A 92 6.81 3.48 -2.71
C GLY A 92 6.46 2.32 -3.63
N GLY A 93 6.44 2.59 -4.95
CA GLY A 93 6.19 1.59 -5.99
C GLY A 93 5.17 2.02 -7.04
N TYR A 94 4.21 2.87 -6.68
CA TYR A 94 3.24 3.39 -7.64
C TYR A 94 3.91 4.28 -8.69
N ARG A 95 3.56 4.09 -9.97
CA ARG A 95 4.02 4.96 -11.07
C ARG A 95 3.18 6.25 -11.14
N PRO A 96 3.72 7.35 -11.68
CA PRO A 96 2.96 8.59 -11.81
C PRO A 96 1.67 8.43 -12.61
N GLY A 97 0.51 8.67 -11.98
CA GLY A 97 -0.81 8.47 -12.59
C GLY A 97 -1.43 7.10 -12.36
N GLU A 98 -0.70 6.13 -11.80
CA GLU A 98 -1.29 4.87 -11.34
C GLU A 98 -2.41 5.14 -10.33
N GLY A 99 -3.47 4.34 -10.33
CA GLY A 99 -4.69 4.64 -9.56
C GLY A 99 -5.45 5.91 -9.98
N GLY A 100 -5.00 6.64 -11.02
CA GLY A 100 -5.43 8.01 -11.27
C GLY A 100 -4.88 9.01 -10.24
N LYS A 101 -3.82 8.67 -9.52
CA LYS A 101 -3.23 9.48 -8.44
C LYS A 101 -1.85 9.99 -8.84
N SER A 102 -1.39 11.07 -8.21
CA SER A 102 0.00 11.53 -8.29
C SER A 102 0.56 11.57 -9.72
N LEU A 103 0.01 12.45 -10.57
CA LEU A 103 0.30 12.47 -12.02
C LEU A 103 1.78 12.73 -12.36
N LYS A 104 2.56 13.26 -11.41
CA LYS A 104 3.99 13.53 -11.56
C LYS A 104 4.81 12.75 -10.54
N ALA A 105 6.09 12.52 -10.86
CA ALA A 105 7.02 11.81 -10.00
C ALA A 105 7.18 12.47 -8.62
N ASN A 106 7.25 13.80 -8.55
CA ASN A 106 7.38 14.56 -7.30
C ASN A 106 6.05 14.71 -6.51
N GLU A 107 4.94 14.21 -7.07
CA GLU A 107 3.59 14.26 -6.45
C GLU A 107 3.16 12.91 -5.87
N LYS A 108 4.02 11.88 -5.92
CA LYS A 108 3.74 10.57 -5.29
C LYS A 108 3.67 10.71 -3.78
N LEU A 109 2.60 10.23 -3.14
CA LEU A 109 2.43 10.35 -1.68
C LEU A 109 3.60 9.75 -0.90
N SER A 110 4.22 8.69 -1.44
CA SER A 110 5.41 8.02 -0.89
C SER A 110 6.68 8.88 -0.81
N GLN A 111 6.70 10.04 -1.49
CA GLN A 111 7.80 10.99 -1.33
C GLN A 111 7.89 11.51 0.12
N ILE A 112 6.76 11.69 0.81
CA ILE A 112 6.79 12.19 2.18
C ILE A 112 7.45 11.19 3.16
N PRO A 113 7.00 9.92 3.25
CA PRO A 113 7.69 8.94 4.09
C PRO A 113 9.12 8.65 3.61
N LEU A 114 9.43 8.75 2.31
CA LEU A 114 10.80 8.67 1.82
C LEU A 114 11.70 9.75 2.45
N HIS A 115 11.27 11.01 2.44
CA HIS A 115 12.02 12.11 3.06
C HIS A 115 12.15 11.93 4.56
N HIS A 116 11.06 11.60 5.25
CA HIS A 116 11.10 11.41 6.71
C HIS A 116 12.00 10.23 7.11
N MET A 117 12.03 9.14 6.34
CA MET A 117 12.92 8.00 6.60
C MET A 117 14.38 8.35 6.32
N TYR A 118 14.66 9.06 5.21
CA TYR A 118 16.01 9.52 4.89
C TYR A 118 16.55 10.46 5.98
N GLU A 119 15.73 11.39 6.46
CA GLU A 119 16.13 12.33 7.52
C GLU A 119 16.37 11.61 8.85
N ALA A 120 15.51 10.67 9.22
CA ALA A 120 15.72 9.84 10.42
C ALA A 120 16.99 8.99 10.31
N ALA A 121 17.22 8.34 9.17
CA ALA A 121 18.40 7.51 8.93
C ALA A 121 19.71 8.33 9.01
N ILE A 122 19.75 9.51 8.38
CA ILE A 122 20.90 10.43 8.49
C ILE A 122 21.11 10.86 9.94
N ALA A 123 20.04 11.23 10.65
CA ALA A 123 20.13 11.66 12.06
C ALA A 123 20.64 10.54 12.97
N ALA A 124 20.30 9.29 12.68
CA ALA A 124 20.80 8.09 13.35
C ALA A 124 22.22 7.66 12.91
N GLY A 125 22.86 8.40 11.99
CA GLY A 125 24.23 8.12 11.54
C GLY A 125 24.36 7.04 10.45
N VAL A 126 23.27 6.65 9.79
CA VAL A 126 23.34 5.75 8.63
C VAL A 126 24.16 6.44 7.52
N PRO A 127 25.15 5.76 6.91
CA PRO A 127 26.09 6.36 5.95
C PRO A 127 25.44 6.59 4.57
N LEU A 128 24.41 7.42 4.52
CA LEU A 128 23.77 7.88 3.28
C LEU A 128 24.44 9.16 2.78
N ALA A 129 24.45 9.36 1.46
CA ALA A 129 24.99 10.58 0.87
C ALA A 129 24.13 11.79 1.30
N PRO A 130 24.72 12.87 1.84
CA PRO A 130 23.96 14.07 2.19
C PRO A 130 23.36 14.75 0.95
N LYS A 131 22.32 15.56 1.13
CA LYS A 131 21.61 16.26 0.04
C LYS A 131 22.57 17.08 -0.86
N THR A 132 23.65 17.61 -0.28
CA THR A 132 24.71 18.37 -0.98
C THR A 132 25.60 17.53 -1.89
N ALA A 133 25.63 16.21 -1.71
CA ALA A 133 26.43 15.27 -2.49
C ALA A 133 25.58 14.41 -3.45
N TRP A 134 24.27 14.69 -3.54
CA TRP A 134 23.37 13.94 -4.41
C TRP A 134 23.69 14.16 -5.89
N SER A 135 23.71 13.06 -6.64
CA SER A 135 23.69 13.11 -8.10
C SER A 135 22.40 13.76 -8.61
N LEU A 136 22.38 14.22 -9.86
CA LEU A 136 21.16 14.76 -10.46
C LEU A 136 19.99 13.77 -10.41
N GLY A 137 20.24 12.48 -10.62
CA GLY A 137 19.20 11.44 -10.51
C GLY A 137 18.63 11.34 -9.10
N SER A 138 19.49 11.32 -8.09
CA SER A 138 19.06 11.29 -6.68
C SER A 138 18.27 12.55 -6.30
N GLN A 139 18.65 13.72 -6.81
CA GLN A 139 17.90 14.97 -6.58
C GLN A 139 16.48 14.88 -7.19
N GLN A 140 16.35 14.30 -8.38
CA GLN A 140 15.07 14.10 -9.05
C GLN A 140 14.20 13.05 -8.34
N ASP A 141 14.80 11.95 -7.88
CA ASP A 141 14.09 10.87 -7.18
C ASP A 141 13.52 11.31 -5.83
N PHE A 142 14.17 12.28 -5.19
CA PHE A 142 13.75 12.93 -3.94
C PHE A 142 13.05 14.28 -4.14
N GLU A 143 12.66 14.65 -5.38
CA GLU A 143 11.91 15.89 -5.55
C GLU A 143 10.52 15.76 -4.89
N LEU A 144 10.19 16.70 -4.00
CA LEU A 144 8.91 16.75 -3.30
C LEU A 144 8.12 17.98 -3.72
N SER A 145 6.92 17.77 -4.24
CA SER A 145 5.99 18.85 -4.59
C SER A 145 5.58 19.63 -3.34
N PRO A 146 5.74 20.97 -3.32
CA PRO A 146 5.27 21.81 -2.21
C PRO A 146 3.77 21.66 -1.96
N THR A 147 2.97 21.55 -3.02
CA THR A 147 1.52 21.33 -2.93
C THR A 147 1.19 20.01 -2.25
N LEU A 148 1.91 18.93 -2.58
CA LEU A 148 1.74 17.64 -1.90
C LEU A 148 2.03 17.78 -0.40
N ASN A 149 3.16 18.40 -0.05
CA ASN A 149 3.54 18.63 1.33
C ASN A 149 2.47 19.45 2.10
N ASP A 150 1.95 20.51 1.49
CA ASP A 150 0.91 21.36 2.07
C ASP A 150 -0.43 20.63 2.25
N CYS A 151 -0.78 19.73 1.33
CA CYS A 151 -1.97 18.89 1.44
C CYS A 151 -1.82 17.82 2.52
N PHE A 152 -0.64 17.18 2.60
CA PHE A 152 -0.32 16.22 3.65
C PHE A 152 -0.34 16.84 5.05
N ASN A 153 0.28 18.01 5.23
CA ASN A 153 0.30 18.71 6.51
C ASN A 153 -1.12 19.10 6.92
N TYR A 154 -1.94 19.57 5.97
CA TYR A 154 -3.33 19.89 6.23
C TYR A 154 -4.18 18.66 6.60
N TYR A 155 -3.99 17.53 5.92
CA TYR A 155 -4.62 16.26 6.29
C TYR A 155 -4.25 15.86 7.72
N THR A 156 -2.96 15.91 8.07
CA THR A 156 -2.45 15.52 9.39
C THR A 156 -3.06 16.38 10.50
N GLN A 157 -3.28 17.68 10.26
CA GLN A 157 -3.96 18.58 11.22
C GLN A 157 -5.43 18.22 11.50
N LYS A 158 -6.08 17.40 10.66
CA LYS A 158 -7.46 16.92 10.89
C LYS A 158 -7.53 15.65 11.73
N LEU A 159 -6.40 14.99 11.93
CA LEU A 159 -6.31 13.81 12.78
C LEU A 159 -6.15 14.22 14.25
N PRO A 160 -6.66 13.42 15.20
CA PRO A 160 -6.33 13.61 16.60
C PRO A 160 -4.81 13.40 16.76
N GLY A 161 -4.14 14.25 17.54
CA GLY A 161 -2.73 14.07 17.91
C GLY A 161 -2.52 12.94 18.91
N SER A 162 -3.15 11.78 18.69
CA SER A 162 -3.00 10.60 19.53
C SER A 162 -1.68 9.90 19.22
N GLY A 163 -0.97 9.45 20.24
CA GLY A 163 0.17 8.55 20.06
C GLY A 163 -0.24 7.13 19.72
N ILE A 164 -1.52 6.78 19.95
CA ILE A 164 -2.03 5.40 19.97
C ILE A 164 -2.31 4.91 18.54
N LEU A 165 -1.60 3.86 18.12
CA LEU A 165 -1.72 3.24 16.78
C LEU A 165 -3.19 3.03 16.38
N GLY A 166 -3.98 2.37 17.22
CA GLY A 166 -5.37 2.02 16.92
C GLY A 166 -6.29 3.23 16.79
N GLU A 167 -6.05 4.28 17.58
CA GLU A 167 -6.81 5.53 17.49
C GLU A 167 -6.47 6.30 16.21
N ASN A 168 -5.18 6.34 15.82
CA ASN A 168 -4.73 6.94 14.58
C ASN A 168 -5.29 6.21 13.36
N MET A 169 -5.21 4.88 13.33
CA MET A 169 -5.81 4.06 12.26
C MET A 169 -7.31 4.34 12.11
N ASN A 170 -8.06 4.31 13.21
CA ASN A 170 -9.50 4.59 13.19
C ASN A 170 -9.81 6.04 12.76
N ALA A 171 -9.02 7.02 13.20
CA ALA A 171 -9.23 8.41 12.84
C ALA A 171 -8.92 8.69 11.36
N SER A 172 -7.87 8.08 10.81
CA SER A 172 -7.54 8.14 9.39
C SER A 172 -8.64 7.50 8.54
N MET A 173 -9.08 6.29 8.91
CA MET A 173 -10.19 5.61 8.20
C MET A 173 -11.52 6.37 8.29
N ARG A 174 -11.79 7.06 9.40
CA ARG A 174 -12.97 7.94 9.50
C ARG A 174 -12.99 9.03 8.43
N LEU A 175 -11.85 9.66 8.14
CA LEU A 175 -11.74 10.66 7.07
C LEU A 175 -11.86 9.99 5.69
N TYR A 176 -11.25 8.81 5.52
CA TYR A 176 -11.36 8.03 4.28
C TYR A 176 -12.81 7.66 3.96
N TYR A 177 -13.58 7.15 4.92
CA TYR A 177 -15.00 6.84 4.73
C TYR A 177 -15.84 8.09 4.45
N ALA A 178 -15.58 9.20 5.13
CA ALA A 178 -16.27 10.46 4.88
C ALA A 178 -16.03 10.96 3.44
N TRP A 179 -14.79 10.86 2.95
CA TRP A 179 -14.47 11.12 1.55
C TRP A 179 -15.13 10.13 0.60
N ARG A 180 -15.06 8.82 0.88
CA ARG A 180 -15.64 7.80 0.00
C ARG A 180 -17.14 8.00 -0.20
N PHE A 181 -17.92 8.21 0.86
CA PHE A 181 -19.35 8.48 0.70
C PHE A 181 -19.65 9.78 -0.04
N ALA A 182 -18.89 10.85 0.20
CA ALA A 182 -19.02 12.09 -0.56
C ALA A 182 -18.72 11.86 -2.06
N SER A 183 -17.65 11.12 -2.37
CA SER A 183 -17.26 10.74 -3.74
C SER A 183 -18.35 9.91 -4.42
N ILE A 184 -18.89 8.89 -3.75
CA ILE A 184 -19.98 8.05 -4.27
C ILE A 184 -21.22 8.90 -4.57
N ARG A 185 -21.59 9.82 -3.68
CA ARG A 185 -22.73 10.72 -3.91
C ARG A 185 -22.49 11.66 -5.09
N ARG A 186 -21.27 12.20 -5.25
CA ARG A 186 -20.89 13.04 -6.41
C ARG A 186 -21.01 12.26 -7.72
N LYS A 187 -20.50 11.02 -7.76
CA LYS A 187 -20.62 10.12 -8.93
C LYS A 187 -22.08 9.82 -9.27
N ALA A 188 -22.91 9.56 -8.26
CA ALA A 188 -24.35 9.39 -8.47
C ALA A 188 -25.03 10.65 -9.02
N GLY A 189 -24.50 11.84 -8.70
CA GLY A 189 -24.90 13.13 -9.26
C GLY A 189 -24.33 13.44 -10.66
N GLY A 190 -23.57 12.51 -11.26
CA GLY A 190 -23.02 12.64 -12.61
C GLY A 190 -21.55 13.03 -12.68
N ASP A 191 -20.84 13.14 -11.55
CA ASP A 191 -19.39 13.37 -11.57
C ASP A 191 -18.64 12.19 -12.21
N ARG A 192 -17.81 12.49 -13.19
CA ARG A 192 -16.96 11.53 -13.93
C ARG A 192 -15.47 11.86 -13.82
N ALA A 193 -15.07 12.80 -12.97
CA ALA A 193 -13.69 13.28 -12.90
C ALA A 193 -12.68 12.16 -12.58
N GLU A 194 -12.96 11.29 -11.61
CA GLU A 194 -12.11 10.14 -11.29
C GLU A 194 -12.00 9.16 -12.47
N ALA A 195 -13.15 8.78 -13.05
CA ALA A 195 -13.20 7.83 -14.16
C ALA A 195 -12.51 8.33 -15.43
N ASN A 196 -12.66 9.62 -15.74
CA ASN A 196 -12.00 10.27 -16.87
C ASN A 196 -10.48 10.32 -16.66
N ARG A 197 -10.04 10.68 -15.45
CA ARG A 197 -8.61 10.74 -15.10
C ARG A 197 -7.94 9.37 -15.21
N ILE A 198 -8.61 8.32 -14.71
CA ILE A 198 -8.14 6.93 -14.83
C ILE A 198 -8.03 6.53 -16.30
N SER A 199 -9.08 6.78 -17.10
CA SER A 199 -9.10 6.47 -18.54
C SER A 199 -8.02 7.23 -19.31
N ASP A 200 -7.74 8.48 -18.95
CA ASP A 200 -6.71 9.30 -19.58
C ASP A 200 -5.31 8.76 -19.32
N VAL A 201 -5.05 8.28 -18.10
CA VAL A 201 -3.75 7.67 -17.75
C VAL A 201 -3.62 6.29 -18.38
N ASP A 202 -4.66 5.47 -18.34
CA ASP A 202 -4.65 4.12 -18.95
C ASP A 202 -4.30 4.18 -20.45
N ARG A 203 -4.84 5.16 -21.18
CA ARG A 203 -4.48 5.40 -22.59
C ARG A 203 -2.99 5.69 -22.77
N ARG A 204 -2.36 6.42 -21.84
CA ARG A 204 -0.91 6.69 -21.89
C ARG A 204 -0.11 5.43 -21.65
N TYR A 205 -0.44 4.66 -20.62
CA TYR A 205 0.23 3.40 -20.32
C TYR A 205 0.05 2.35 -21.43
N THR A 206 -1.13 2.30 -22.06
CA THR A 206 -1.37 1.45 -23.23
C THR A 206 -0.49 1.84 -24.42
N SER A 207 -0.35 3.15 -24.68
CA SER A 207 0.55 3.66 -25.71
C SER A 207 2.02 3.33 -25.42
N GLU A 208 2.46 3.54 -24.17
CA GLU A 208 3.82 3.20 -23.72
C GLU A 208 4.09 1.69 -23.84
N ARG A 209 3.13 0.85 -23.44
CA ARG A 209 3.21 -0.61 -23.56
C ARG A 209 3.39 -1.04 -25.01
N LYS A 210 2.65 -0.44 -25.94
CA LYS A 210 2.79 -0.71 -27.37
C LYS A 210 4.19 -0.32 -27.88
N ALA A 211 4.71 0.84 -27.49
CA ALA A 211 6.05 1.27 -27.87
C ALA A 211 7.14 0.34 -27.32
N LEU A 212 7.03 -0.05 -26.05
CA LEU A 212 7.97 -0.98 -25.41
C LEU A 212 7.93 -2.36 -26.05
N ASN A 213 6.74 -2.88 -26.39
CA ASN A 213 6.63 -4.17 -27.07
C ASN A 213 7.33 -4.16 -28.44
N ALA A 214 7.15 -3.10 -29.23
CA ALA A 214 7.83 -2.98 -30.52
C ALA A 214 9.37 -2.93 -30.37
N GLU A 215 9.88 -2.23 -29.34
CA GLU A 215 11.31 -2.19 -29.07
C GLU A 215 11.84 -3.54 -28.53
N ILE A 216 11.05 -4.23 -27.71
CA ILE A 216 11.38 -5.59 -27.25
C ILE A 216 11.50 -6.53 -28.44
N GLU A 217 10.57 -6.52 -29.39
CA GLU A 217 10.63 -7.36 -30.60
C GLU A 217 11.91 -7.10 -31.41
N ARG A 218 12.30 -5.82 -31.54
CA ARG A 218 13.56 -5.43 -32.18
C ARG A 218 14.78 -5.98 -31.44
N LEU A 219 14.84 -5.78 -30.12
CA LEU A 219 15.96 -6.24 -29.28
C LEU A 219 16.04 -7.76 -29.21
N GLU A 220 14.90 -8.47 -29.27
CA GLU A 220 14.86 -9.93 -29.37
C GLU A 220 15.50 -10.40 -30.67
N ALA A 221 15.24 -9.75 -31.80
CA ALA A 221 15.90 -10.08 -33.07
C ALA A 221 17.43 -9.93 -32.98
N ILE A 222 17.90 -8.85 -32.35
CA ILE A 222 19.33 -8.56 -32.14
C ILE A 222 19.97 -9.59 -31.18
N ASP A 223 19.36 -9.87 -30.02
CA ASP A 223 19.85 -10.87 -29.06
C ASP A 223 19.88 -12.27 -29.68
N ASN A 224 18.88 -12.63 -30.50
CA ASN A 224 18.84 -13.89 -31.21
C ASN A 224 19.96 -14.00 -32.26
N GLU A 225 20.30 -12.90 -32.94
CA GLU A 225 21.44 -12.87 -33.86
C GLU A 225 22.77 -13.04 -33.12
N ALA A 226 22.98 -12.31 -32.02
CA ALA A 226 24.16 -12.46 -31.17
C ALA A 226 24.28 -13.88 -30.60
N ALA A 227 23.17 -14.49 -30.19
CA ALA A 227 23.11 -15.88 -29.74
C ALA A 227 23.49 -16.88 -30.83
N ARG A 228 23.03 -16.65 -32.07
CA ARG A 228 23.44 -17.46 -33.23
C ARG A 228 24.93 -17.31 -33.52
N ALA A 229 25.46 -16.08 -33.52
CA ALA A 229 26.87 -15.80 -33.75
C ALA A 229 27.77 -16.49 -32.71
N HIS A 230 27.40 -16.41 -31.42
CA HIS A 230 28.11 -17.11 -30.35
C HIS A 230 28.07 -18.63 -30.53
N SER A 231 26.91 -19.20 -30.87
CA SER A 231 26.77 -20.63 -31.14
C SER A 231 27.60 -21.08 -32.35
N GLN A 232 27.68 -20.25 -33.40
CA GLN A 232 28.52 -20.50 -34.57
C GLN A 232 30.01 -20.43 -34.23
N ALA A 233 30.46 -19.48 -33.39
CA ALA A 233 31.85 -19.38 -32.96
C ALA A 233 32.28 -20.65 -32.21
N LEU A 234 31.44 -21.16 -31.30
CA LEU A 234 31.64 -22.43 -30.61
C LEU A 234 31.72 -23.61 -31.59
N ALA A 235 30.78 -23.70 -32.53
CA ALA A 235 30.76 -24.76 -33.54
C ALA A 235 32.01 -24.74 -34.44
N ARG A 236 32.48 -23.54 -34.86
CA ARG A 236 33.71 -23.39 -35.66
C ARG A 236 34.95 -23.82 -34.86
N SER A 237 35.03 -23.44 -33.59
CA SER A 237 36.10 -23.87 -32.67
C SER A 237 36.13 -25.40 -32.54
N GLN A 238 34.97 -26.04 -32.33
CA GLN A 238 34.86 -27.50 -32.25
C GLN A 238 35.24 -28.19 -33.56
N ALA A 239 34.76 -27.69 -34.70
CA ALA A 239 35.10 -28.24 -36.01
C ALA A 239 36.61 -28.09 -36.33
N TYR A 240 37.22 -26.98 -35.91
CA TYR A 240 38.66 -26.76 -36.07
C TYR A 240 39.48 -27.76 -35.23
N VAL A 241 39.12 -27.96 -33.96
CA VAL A 241 39.74 -28.99 -33.09
C VAL A 241 39.59 -30.38 -33.72
N GLN A 242 38.40 -30.73 -34.21
CA GLN A 242 38.13 -32.04 -34.79
C GLN A 242 38.91 -32.29 -36.09
N SER A 243 38.99 -31.29 -36.98
CA SER A 243 39.73 -31.39 -38.25
C SER A 243 41.25 -31.41 -38.08
N ASN A 244 41.77 -30.95 -36.93
CA ASN A 244 43.20 -30.96 -36.61
C ASN A 244 43.53 -31.99 -35.51
N TYR A 245 42.75 -33.06 -35.42
CA TYR A 245 42.96 -34.14 -34.46
C TYR A 245 44.40 -34.69 -34.60
N ALA A 246 45.10 -34.82 -33.47
CA ALA A 246 46.51 -35.19 -33.36
C ALA A 246 47.57 -34.15 -33.80
N ASN A 247 47.20 -32.89 -34.06
CA ASN A 247 48.18 -31.81 -34.25
C ASN A 247 48.75 -31.31 -32.89
N PRO A 248 50.04 -31.52 -32.58
CA PRO A 248 50.64 -31.13 -31.31
C PRO A 248 50.88 -29.62 -31.17
N LYS A 249 50.69 -28.82 -32.24
CA LYS A 249 50.92 -27.37 -32.29
C LYS A 249 49.65 -26.58 -32.66
N LEU A 250 48.49 -27.04 -32.19
CA LEU A 250 47.20 -26.40 -32.47
C LEU A 250 47.11 -25.00 -31.83
N ASP A 251 46.90 -23.96 -32.64
CA ASP A 251 46.64 -22.60 -32.14
C ASP A 251 45.15 -22.32 -32.04
N MET A 252 44.65 -22.19 -30.80
CA MET A 252 43.26 -21.89 -30.51
C MET A 252 43.01 -20.41 -30.18
N ALA A 253 44.05 -19.56 -30.13
CA ALA A 253 43.90 -18.18 -29.69
C ALA A 253 42.87 -17.39 -30.53
N PRO A 254 42.85 -17.49 -31.88
CA PRO A 254 41.85 -16.79 -32.68
C PRO A 254 40.41 -17.26 -32.43
N TYR A 255 40.21 -18.56 -32.16
CA TYR A 255 38.89 -19.12 -31.89
C TYR A 255 38.37 -18.75 -30.50
N ARG A 256 39.27 -18.74 -29.49
CA ARG A 256 38.93 -18.25 -28.15
C ARG A 256 38.54 -16.77 -28.20
N ALA A 257 39.34 -15.94 -28.85
CA ALA A 257 39.02 -14.52 -29.03
C ALA A 257 37.67 -14.30 -29.72
N ALA A 258 37.35 -15.06 -30.77
CA ALA A 258 36.07 -14.96 -31.45
C ALA A 258 34.86 -15.44 -30.60
N ILE A 259 35.06 -16.45 -29.76
CA ILE A 259 34.05 -16.90 -28.79
C ILE A 259 33.80 -15.82 -27.75
N ASP A 260 34.86 -15.31 -27.14
CA ASP A 260 34.78 -14.28 -26.09
C ASP A 260 34.09 -13.02 -26.63
N GLU A 261 34.50 -12.54 -27.81
CA GLU A 261 33.88 -11.38 -28.46
C GLU A 261 32.39 -11.61 -28.79
N ALA A 262 32.01 -12.82 -29.23
CA ALA A 262 30.61 -13.16 -29.47
C ALA A 262 29.79 -13.31 -28.18
N ALA A 263 30.41 -13.82 -27.10
CA ALA A 263 29.81 -13.92 -25.79
C ALA A 263 29.57 -12.54 -25.18
N ASP A 264 30.55 -11.64 -25.25
CA ASP A 264 30.46 -10.26 -24.76
C ASP A 264 29.36 -9.49 -25.50
N ARG A 265 29.32 -9.59 -26.84
CA ARG A 265 28.23 -9.02 -27.64
C ARG A 265 26.86 -9.51 -27.17
N ARG A 266 26.70 -10.82 -26.98
CA ARG A 266 25.44 -11.39 -26.51
C ARG A 266 25.09 -10.90 -25.10
N ALA A 267 26.06 -10.78 -24.20
CA ALA A 267 25.83 -10.30 -22.84
C ALA A 267 25.24 -8.88 -22.85
N VAL A 268 25.79 -7.98 -23.69
CA VAL A 268 25.29 -6.61 -23.86
C VAL A 268 23.87 -6.61 -24.43
N THR A 269 23.62 -7.30 -25.55
CA THR A 269 22.29 -7.32 -26.19
C THR A 269 21.24 -7.94 -25.28
N ARG A 270 21.64 -8.96 -24.51
CA ARG A 270 20.77 -9.63 -23.55
C ARG A 270 20.39 -8.71 -22.39
N ASP A 271 21.35 -7.97 -21.83
CA ASP A 271 21.10 -7.00 -20.77
C ASP A 271 20.14 -5.90 -21.24
N GLU A 272 20.37 -5.33 -22.42
CA GLU A 272 19.48 -4.31 -23.02
C GLU A 272 18.04 -4.84 -23.19
N LEU A 273 17.90 -6.05 -23.74
CA LEU A 273 16.61 -6.71 -23.90
C LEU A 273 15.90 -6.92 -22.56
N LEU A 274 16.61 -7.43 -21.55
CA LEU A 274 16.04 -7.69 -20.23
C LEU A 274 15.62 -6.39 -19.53
N ARG A 275 16.38 -5.31 -19.67
CA ARG A 275 15.99 -3.98 -19.15
C ARG A 275 14.70 -3.49 -19.81
N MET A 276 14.54 -3.64 -21.12
CA MET A 276 13.30 -3.23 -21.79
C MET A 276 12.11 -4.10 -21.36
N LYS A 277 12.31 -5.41 -21.24
CA LYS A 277 11.28 -6.32 -20.69
C LYS A 277 10.86 -5.92 -19.28
N ALA A 278 11.81 -5.62 -18.40
CA ALA A 278 11.52 -5.15 -17.05
C ALA A 278 10.73 -3.83 -17.04
N ARG A 279 11.04 -2.86 -17.91
CA ARG A 279 10.26 -1.62 -18.06
C ARG A 279 8.82 -1.87 -18.48
N ARG A 280 8.62 -2.83 -19.39
CA ARG A 280 7.29 -3.25 -19.86
C ARG A 280 6.50 -3.96 -18.76
N ASP A 281 7.15 -4.85 -18.02
CA ASP A 281 6.52 -5.62 -16.94
C ASP A 281 6.13 -4.74 -15.77
N ALA A 282 6.88 -3.66 -15.54
CA ALA A 282 6.56 -2.66 -14.53
C ALA A 282 5.40 -1.73 -14.92
N LEU A 283 4.80 -1.82 -16.12
CA LEU A 283 3.67 -0.96 -16.47
C LEU A 283 2.37 -1.48 -15.83
N PRO A 284 1.63 -0.65 -15.08
CA PRO A 284 0.35 -1.05 -14.51
C PRO A 284 -0.68 -1.28 -15.62
N ASP A 285 -1.63 -2.16 -15.33
CA ASP A 285 -2.85 -2.33 -16.12
C ASP A 285 -4.01 -1.71 -15.34
N MET A 286 -4.52 -0.61 -15.88
CA MET A 286 -5.52 0.24 -15.24
C MET A 286 -6.91 -0.01 -15.82
N SER A 287 -7.02 -0.88 -16.83
CA SER A 287 -8.28 -1.15 -17.54
C SER A 287 -9.41 -1.67 -16.64
N PRO A 288 -9.20 -2.53 -15.61
CA PRO A 288 -10.30 -2.99 -14.75
C PRO A 288 -10.65 -2.01 -13.64
N LEU A 289 -9.85 -0.95 -13.42
CA LEU A 289 -9.93 -0.17 -12.18
C LEU A 289 -11.27 0.55 -11.99
N ASN A 290 -11.81 1.15 -13.05
CA ASN A 290 -13.09 1.86 -12.95
C ASN A 290 -14.24 0.93 -12.53
N ASP A 291 -14.26 -0.29 -13.06
CA ASP A 291 -15.27 -1.30 -12.73
C ASP A 291 -15.08 -1.81 -11.30
N ALA A 292 -13.83 -2.03 -10.88
CA ALA A 292 -13.50 -2.42 -9.51
C ALA A 292 -13.92 -1.34 -8.49
N ILE A 293 -13.65 -0.06 -8.77
CA ILE A 293 -14.10 1.07 -7.94
C ILE A 293 -15.63 1.07 -7.83
N ALA A 294 -16.35 0.94 -8.95
CA ALA A 294 -17.81 0.93 -8.94
C ALA A 294 -18.39 -0.26 -8.13
N MET A 295 -17.76 -1.43 -8.23
CA MET A 295 -18.11 -2.61 -7.46
C MET A 295 -17.93 -2.37 -5.94
N TYR A 296 -16.76 -1.88 -5.52
CA TYR A 296 -16.47 -1.63 -4.11
C TYR A 296 -17.26 -0.45 -3.53
N ASP A 297 -17.53 0.60 -4.32
CA ASP A 297 -18.42 1.70 -3.93
C ASP A 297 -19.84 1.17 -3.61
N LYS A 298 -20.36 0.25 -4.45
CA LYS A 298 -21.65 -0.41 -4.21
C LYS A 298 -21.60 -1.27 -2.95
N GLN A 299 -20.56 -2.09 -2.78
CA GLN A 299 -20.40 -2.96 -1.62
C GLN A 299 -20.32 -2.17 -0.31
N LEU A 300 -19.53 -1.08 -0.27
CA LEU A 300 -19.39 -0.22 0.90
C LEU A 300 -20.73 0.41 1.32
N LEU A 301 -21.54 0.84 0.36
CA LEU A 301 -22.89 1.34 0.61
C LEU A 301 -23.83 0.25 1.15
N GLU A 302 -23.75 -0.96 0.62
CA GLU A 302 -24.53 -2.10 1.12
C GLU A 302 -24.14 -2.44 2.56
N ASP A 303 -22.84 -2.52 2.86
CA ASP A 303 -22.33 -2.82 4.19
C ASP A 303 -22.79 -1.77 5.21
N ALA A 304 -22.62 -0.49 4.90
CA ALA A 304 -23.00 0.60 5.80
C ALA A 304 -24.51 0.62 6.09
N ARG A 305 -25.36 0.38 5.07
CA ARG A 305 -26.81 0.24 5.26
C ARG A 305 -27.14 -0.96 6.14
N ALA A 306 -26.55 -2.11 5.84
CA ALA A 306 -26.88 -3.34 6.51
C ALA A 306 -26.46 -3.32 7.99
N ILE A 307 -25.30 -2.73 8.33
CA ILE A 307 -24.88 -2.50 9.71
C ILE A 307 -25.84 -1.52 10.41
N ARG A 308 -26.25 -0.44 9.73
CA ARG A 308 -27.19 0.55 10.27
C ARG A 308 -28.56 -0.07 10.59
N ASP A 309 -29.05 -0.96 9.75
CA ASP A 309 -30.36 -1.60 9.88
C ASP A 309 -30.45 -2.53 11.11
N VAL A 310 -29.31 -2.93 11.69
CA VAL A 310 -29.26 -3.73 12.92
C VAL A 310 -29.71 -2.94 14.15
N TYR A 311 -29.37 -1.64 14.19
CA TYR A 311 -29.69 -0.76 15.33
C TYR A 311 -30.70 0.34 14.97
N SER A 312 -31.26 0.34 13.76
CA SER A 312 -32.37 1.24 13.39
C SER A 312 -33.70 0.56 13.65
N ALA A 313 -34.68 1.28 14.19
CA ALA A 313 -35.96 0.69 14.58
C ALA A 313 -36.73 0.11 13.37
N ARG A 314 -37.13 -1.16 13.46
CA ARG A 314 -37.98 -1.85 12.47
C ARG A 314 -39.46 -1.64 12.82
N GLY A 315 -39.99 -0.46 12.51
CA GLY A 315 -41.42 -0.16 12.63
C GLY A 315 -42.02 0.24 11.29
N MET A 316 -43.34 0.10 11.13
CA MET A 316 -44.10 0.44 9.90
C MET A 316 -43.90 1.89 9.43
N PHE A 317 -43.51 2.79 10.34
CA PHE A 317 -43.27 4.21 10.07
C PHE A 317 -41.80 4.64 10.27
N GLY A 318 -40.90 3.67 10.48
CA GLY A 318 -39.55 3.92 10.96
C GLY A 318 -39.53 4.41 12.42
N GLY A 319 -38.39 4.31 13.08
CA GLY A 319 -38.16 4.85 14.42
C GLY A 319 -36.71 5.26 14.62
N ALA A 320 -36.45 6.01 15.69
CA ALA A 320 -35.10 6.50 16.00
C ALA A 320 -34.13 5.31 16.19
N PRO A 321 -32.85 5.44 15.80
CA PRO A 321 -31.86 4.40 16.05
C PRO A 321 -31.74 4.10 17.55
N ASP A 322 -31.64 2.82 17.89
CA ASP A 322 -31.32 2.34 19.24
C ASP A 322 -29.91 2.82 19.61
N ALA A 323 -29.88 3.84 20.45
CA ALA A 323 -28.64 4.48 20.89
C ALA A 323 -27.77 3.55 21.74
N GLN A 324 -28.36 2.56 22.43
CA GLN A 324 -27.60 1.58 23.20
C GLN A 324 -26.90 0.60 22.27
N ARG A 325 -27.62 -0.01 21.32
CA ARG A 325 -27.02 -0.91 20.32
C ARG A 325 -25.94 -0.19 19.51
N ARG A 326 -26.18 1.06 19.10
CA ARG A 326 -25.14 1.85 18.40
C ARG A 326 -23.86 2.00 19.22
N ARG A 327 -23.95 2.15 20.55
CA ARG A 327 -22.77 2.23 21.43
C ARG A 327 -22.00 0.92 21.51
N GLU A 328 -22.61 -0.20 21.16
CA GLU A 328 -21.99 -1.53 21.14
C GLU A 328 -21.32 -1.85 19.79
N LEU A 329 -21.32 -0.95 18.81
CA LEU A 329 -20.59 -1.16 17.55
C LEU A 329 -19.06 -1.11 17.75
N ARG A 330 -18.34 -1.98 17.03
CA ARG A 330 -16.86 -1.91 16.94
C ARG A 330 -16.39 -0.51 16.49
N PRO A 331 -15.25 0.02 17.00
CA PRO A 331 -14.81 1.39 16.70
C PRO A 331 -14.75 1.77 15.21
N HIS A 332 -14.25 0.87 14.35
CA HIS A 332 -14.20 1.09 12.91
C HIS A 332 -15.59 1.13 12.26
N TYR A 333 -16.51 0.22 12.63
CA TYR A 333 -17.90 0.26 12.14
C TYR A 333 -18.65 1.50 12.65
N LYS A 334 -18.37 1.98 13.86
CA LYS A 334 -18.89 3.29 14.33
C LYS A 334 -18.45 4.41 13.39
N ALA A 335 -17.17 4.43 13.00
CA ALA A 335 -16.64 5.45 12.09
C ALA A 335 -17.28 5.36 10.70
N LEU A 336 -17.38 4.15 10.14
CA LEU A 336 -18.02 3.87 8.86
C LEU A 336 -19.46 4.36 8.82
N VAL A 337 -20.30 3.88 9.76
CA VAL A 337 -21.73 4.19 9.71
C VAL A 337 -22.00 5.64 10.06
N LYS A 338 -21.20 6.24 10.96
CA LYS A 338 -21.28 7.70 11.21
C LYS A 338 -21.02 8.49 9.92
N ALA A 339 -19.99 8.14 9.15
CA ALA A 339 -19.69 8.82 7.89
C ALA A 339 -20.83 8.66 6.87
N TYR A 340 -21.42 7.46 6.77
CA TYR A 340 -22.58 7.19 5.93
C TYR A 340 -23.78 8.06 6.32
N GLU A 341 -24.15 8.08 7.60
CA GLU A 341 -25.29 8.85 8.09
C GLU A 341 -25.08 10.36 7.93
N ASP A 342 -23.86 10.84 8.19
CA ASP A 342 -23.52 12.25 8.00
C ASP A 342 -23.72 12.67 6.53
N GLU A 343 -23.32 11.84 5.57
CA GLU A 343 -23.48 12.15 4.14
C GLU A 343 -24.93 12.00 3.67
N TYR A 344 -25.57 10.86 3.93
CA TYR A 344 -26.85 10.49 3.29
C TYR A 344 -28.10 10.83 4.10
N ILE A 345 -27.99 11.02 5.41
CA ILE A 345 -29.15 11.24 6.30
C ILE A 345 -29.15 12.66 6.86
N HIS A 346 -28.01 13.10 7.38
CA HIS A 346 -27.91 14.36 8.10
C HIS A 346 -27.43 15.53 7.24
N ASN A 347 -27.05 15.26 5.98
CA ASN A 347 -26.57 16.27 5.03
C ASN A 347 -25.40 17.12 5.58
N ARG A 348 -24.53 16.51 6.40
CA ARG A 348 -23.37 17.12 7.04
C ARG A 348 -22.08 16.32 6.81
N GLY A 349 -22.05 15.52 5.73
CA GLY A 349 -20.86 14.80 5.30
C GLY A 349 -19.73 15.75 4.87
N LEU A 350 -18.62 15.19 4.41
CA LEU A 350 -17.39 15.95 4.18
C LEU A 350 -17.57 17.07 3.13
N LYS A 351 -17.30 18.32 3.52
CA LYS A 351 -17.31 19.51 2.64
C LYS A 351 -15.96 20.22 2.54
N ASP A 352 -14.94 19.72 3.23
CA ASP A 352 -13.59 20.29 3.18
C ASP A 352 -12.92 19.89 1.86
N GLU A 353 -12.96 20.79 0.88
CA GLU A 353 -12.45 20.52 -0.47
C GLU A 353 -10.95 20.20 -0.50
N LYS A 354 -10.16 20.68 0.48
CA LYS A 354 -8.73 20.36 0.54
C LYS A 354 -8.49 18.92 1.00
N ILE A 355 -9.31 18.40 1.91
CA ILE A 355 -9.30 16.97 2.28
C ILE A 355 -9.83 16.11 1.14
N ILE A 356 -10.89 16.55 0.47
CA ILE A 356 -11.43 15.82 -0.68
C ILE A 356 -10.39 15.72 -1.78
N ALA A 357 -9.78 16.84 -2.16
CA ALA A 357 -8.70 16.88 -3.15
C ALA A 357 -7.51 16.01 -2.74
N PHE A 358 -7.16 15.96 -1.44
CA PHE A 358 -6.08 15.10 -0.96
C PHE A 358 -6.32 13.62 -1.29
N PHE A 359 -7.51 13.08 -0.97
CA PHE A 359 -7.84 11.70 -1.31
C PHE A 359 -8.06 11.49 -2.82
N GLU A 360 -8.66 12.45 -3.51
CA GLU A 360 -8.89 12.35 -4.96
C GLU A 360 -7.57 12.30 -5.75
N HIS A 361 -6.53 12.99 -5.30
CA HIS A 361 -5.28 13.14 -6.04
C HIS A 361 -4.11 12.30 -5.53
N TYR A 362 -4.06 11.91 -4.26
CA TYR A 362 -2.83 11.31 -3.69
C TYR A 362 -3.01 9.94 -3.05
N VAL A 363 -4.20 9.59 -2.57
CA VAL A 363 -4.42 8.31 -1.87
C VAL A 363 -4.96 7.27 -2.84
N HIS A 364 -4.24 6.16 -3.00
CA HIS A 364 -4.69 5.04 -3.82
C HIS A 364 -5.78 4.23 -3.09
N ASP A 365 -6.72 3.66 -3.84
CA ASP A 365 -7.68 2.70 -3.29
C ASP A 365 -7.04 1.31 -3.24
N SER A 366 -6.77 0.84 -2.03
CA SER A 366 -6.03 -0.40 -1.77
C SER A 366 -6.74 -1.65 -2.29
N LEU A 367 -8.08 -1.67 -2.34
CA LEU A 367 -8.84 -2.82 -2.84
C LEU A 367 -8.96 -2.78 -4.36
N SER A 368 -9.42 -1.66 -4.90
CA SER A 368 -9.82 -1.52 -6.30
C SER A 368 -8.64 -1.64 -7.26
N GLY A 369 -7.43 -1.26 -6.82
CA GLY A 369 -6.20 -1.43 -7.60
C GLY A 369 -5.81 -2.88 -7.88
N PHE A 370 -6.38 -3.85 -7.16
CA PHE A 370 -6.02 -5.27 -7.27
C PHE A 370 -7.24 -6.17 -7.50
N ALA A 371 -8.33 -5.96 -6.75
CA ALA A 371 -9.62 -6.66 -6.82
C ALA A 371 -9.51 -8.20 -6.82
N LYS A 372 -8.53 -8.74 -6.09
CA LYS A 372 -8.24 -10.19 -6.01
C LYS A 372 -8.42 -10.78 -4.61
N ASP A 373 -8.67 -9.93 -3.61
CA ASP A 373 -8.76 -10.33 -2.21
C ASP A 373 -10.23 -10.51 -1.79
N ALA A 374 -10.49 -11.49 -0.92
CA ALA A 374 -11.78 -11.70 -0.29
C ALA A 374 -11.96 -10.75 0.93
N THR A 375 -11.68 -9.47 0.71
CA THR A 375 -11.78 -8.40 1.72
C THR A 375 -12.99 -7.52 1.41
N LEU A 376 -13.78 -7.20 2.43
CA LEU A 376 -14.84 -6.22 2.30
C LEU A 376 -14.29 -4.80 2.49
N PRO A 377 -14.79 -3.80 1.76
CA PRO A 377 -14.37 -2.41 1.94
C PRO A 377 -14.73 -1.82 3.31
N SER A 378 -15.55 -2.53 4.09
CA SER A 378 -15.92 -2.20 5.47
C SER A 378 -15.04 -2.86 6.53
N ASP A 379 -14.16 -3.79 6.15
CA ASP A 379 -13.30 -4.52 7.08
C ASP A 379 -12.21 -3.59 7.68
N PRO A 380 -11.86 -3.75 8.98
CA PRO A 380 -10.66 -3.16 9.55
C PRO A 380 -9.42 -3.91 9.07
N ARG A 381 -8.26 -3.26 9.12
CA ARG A 381 -6.96 -3.91 8.84
C ARG A 381 -6.57 -4.88 9.97
N VAL A 382 -5.93 -6.00 9.65
CA VAL A 382 -5.24 -6.84 10.66
C VAL A 382 -3.94 -6.17 11.09
N ILE A 383 -3.69 -6.13 12.40
CA ILE A 383 -2.44 -5.67 13.00
C ILE A 383 -1.95 -6.75 13.98
N TYR A 384 -0.73 -7.25 13.77
CA TYR A 384 -0.04 -8.20 14.65
C TYR A 384 0.90 -7.48 15.64
N LEU A 385 1.15 -8.10 16.80
CA LEU A 385 1.97 -7.56 17.90
C LEU A 385 3.13 -8.49 18.26
N GLY A 386 4.12 -8.63 17.38
CA GLY A 386 5.35 -9.42 17.59
C GLY A 386 5.25 -10.93 17.27
N GLY A 387 4.04 -11.43 17.03
CA GLY A 387 3.74 -12.80 16.60
C GLY A 387 2.27 -12.90 16.17
N ASP A 388 1.64 -14.07 16.29
CA ASP A 388 0.23 -14.25 15.88
C ASP A 388 -0.80 -13.54 16.79
N GLU A 389 -0.34 -12.85 17.84
CA GLU A 389 -1.19 -11.99 18.66
C GLU A 389 -1.68 -10.77 17.87
N LYS A 390 -3.00 -10.60 17.82
CA LYS A 390 -3.65 -9.51 17.08
C LYS A 390 -3.98 -8.35 18.01
N TYR A 391 -3.71 -7.14 17.52
CA TYR A 391 -4.09 -5.92 18.22
C TYR A 391 -5.61 -5.73 18.23
N ARG A 392 -6.20 -5.57 19.42
CA ARG A 392 -7.65 -5.55 19.60
C ARG A 392 -8.30 -4.18 19.38
N TYR A 393 -7.68 -3.30 18.59
CA TYR A 393 -8.17 -1.92 18.36
C TYR A 393 -9.57 -1.83 17.75
N ALA A 394 -10.03 -2.91 17.12
CA ALA A 394 -11.34 -3.05 16.54
C ALA A 394 -12.35 -3.77 17.46
N ARG A 395 -12.02 -4.21 18.68
CA ARG A 395 -12.95 -4.90 19.60
C ARG A 395 -13.77 -3.93 20.47
N ASN A 396 -14.84 -4.45 21.07
CA ASN A 396 -15.81 -3.71 21.90
C ASN A 396 -15.58 -3.81 23.41
N GLU A 397 -14.52 -4.49 23.85
CA GLU A 397 -14.29 -4.76 25.27
C GLU A 397 -14.12 -3.43 26.06
N PRO A 398 -14.85 -3.24 27.18
CA PRO A 398 -14.68 -2.06 28.02
C PRO A 398 -13.26 -2.02 28.58
N ARG A 399 -12.66 -0.82 28.63
CA ARG A 399 -11.41 -0.58 29.35
C ARG A 399 -11.66 -0.97 30.82
N HIS A 400 -11.18 -2.14 31.25
CA HIS A 400 -11.26 -2.53 32.65
C HIS A 400 -10.08 -1.87 33.37
N ASP A 401 -10.40 -1.04 34.36
CA ASP A 401 -9.44 -0.37 35.23
C ASP A 401 -8.68 -1.46 36.02
N GLY A 402 -7.58 -1.97 35.48
CA GLY A 402 -6.74 -2.93 36.21
C GLY A 402 -5.82 -3.85 35.41
N GLU A 403 -6.23 -4.40 34.26
CA GLU A 403 -5.51 -5.60 33.74
C GLU A 403 -5.16 -5.72 32.24
N GLU A 404 -5.52 -4.81 31.32
CA GLU A 404 -4.96 -4.90 29.95
C GLU A 404 -4.56 -3.52 29.40
N ALA A 405 -3.26 -3.25 29.34
CA ALA A 405 -2.72 -2.02 28.77
C ALA A 405 -2.23 -2.29 27.34
N GLN A 406 -3.12 -2.23 26.34
CA GLN A 406 -2.72 -2.22 24.93
C GLN A 406 -2.63 -0.77 24.40
N TYR A 407 -1.55 -0.06 24.75
CA TYR A 407 -1.22 1.23 24.13
C TYR A 407 0.20 1.24 23.58
N ALA A 408 0.35 1.76 22.37
CA ALA A 408 1.62 2.25 21.86
C ALA A 408 1.53 3.77 21.78
N SER A 409 2.23 4.49 22.65
CA SER A 409 2.43 5.94 22.52
C SER A 409 3.92 6.22 22.42
N VAL A 410 4.33 6.98 21.40
CA VAL A 410 5.66 7.59 21.37
C VAL A 410 5.54 8.99 21.99
N GLY A 411 6.44 9.32 22.92
CA GLY A 411 6.45 10.58 23.66
C GLY A 411 6.47 11.82 22.76
N LYS A 412 5.80 12.87 23.24
CA LYS A 412 5.98 14.25 22.76
C LYS A 412 7.31 14.76 23.31
N ASP A 413 8.29 15.00 22.45
CA ASP A 413 9.36 15.97 22.74
C ASP A 413 9.39 17.04 21.63
N GLU A 414 8.84 18.19 22.04
CA GLU A 414 9.22 19.59 21.77
C GLU A 414 9.43 20.10 20.33
N ALA A 415 8.41 20.84 19.86
CA ALA A 415 8.65 22.08 19.14
C ALA A 415 9.03 23.18 20.15
N GLY A 416 10.29 23.63 20.10
CA GLY A 416 10.78 24.83 20.78
C GLY A 416 11.29 25.85 19.76
N GLN A 417 10.63 27.00 19.71
CA GLN A 417 11.00 28.18 18.92
C GLN A 417 12.26 28.87 19.49
N SER A 418 12.89 29.68 18.63
CA SER A 418 13.83 30.79 18.90
C SER A 418 15.23 30.47 19.44
N ALA A 419 16.25 30.55 18.58
CA ALA A 419 17.14 31.72 18.43
C ALA A 419 17.81 31.66 17.05
#